data_AF-A0A962S5K9-F1
#
_entry.id   AF-A0A962S5K9-F1
#
_cell.length_a   1.000
_cell.length_b   1.000
_cell.length_c   1.000
_cell.angle_alpha   90.00
_cell.angle_beta   90.00
_cell.angle_gamma   90.00
#
_symmetry.space_group_name_H-M   'P 1'
#
loop_
_entity.id
_entity.type
_entity.pdbx_description
1 polymer ?
#
loop_
_entity_poly.entity_id
_entity_poly.type
_entity_poly.pdbx_seq_one_letter_code
_entity_poly.pdbx_strand_id
1 'polypeptide(L)'
;AFDILVFCLLASILISPSTRSPAYLKQRLRILRDWRLILLGLLWLDFLLTSTFSMVPVVAWPKFLEVSKVFIGLLFTLLLIDTREKLFYLLVTIALSIALLTLTGGIWALLTGSLNRVYGPPHSHFHDNNHFAVLTAMNIPLLFLWLRQCGDRWIRLFILALIALSVVSALTSWSRGGLIALSVT
;
A
#
# COMPACT_ATOMS: atom_id res chain seq x y z
N ALA A 1 -10.40 -5.53 0.94
CA ALA A 1 -9.11 -6.17 0.60
C ALA A 1 -7.97 -5.61 1.44
N PHE A 2 -7.76 -4.29 1.46
CA PHE A 2 -6.78 -3.61 2.33
C PHE A 2 -6.98 -3.93 3.82
N ASP A 3 -8.24 -3.94 4.28
CA ASP A 3 -8.57 -4.25 5.68
C ASP A 3 -8.15 -5.65 6.12
N ILE A 4 -8.29 -6.66 5.25
CA ILE A 4 -7.97 -8.06 5.57
C ILE A 4 -6.45 -8.27 5.65
N LEU A 5 -5.70 -7.67 4.73
CA LEU A 5 -4.24 -7.78 4.69
C LEU A 5 -3.56 -7.04 5.85
N VAL A 6 -4.06 -5.85 6.21
CA VAL A 6 -3.65 -5.14 7.42
C VAL A 6 -3.96 -6.02 8.64
N PHE A 7 -5.16 -6.60 8.73
CA PHE A 7 -5.52 -7.49 9.83
C PHE A 7 -4.63 -8.74 9.92
N CYS A 8 -4.27 -9.36 8.79
CA CYS A 8 -3.38 -10.52 8.74
C CYS A 8 -1.93 -10.17 9.12
N LEU A 9 -1.43 -8.99 8.72
CA LEU A 9 -0.12 -8.47 9.14
C LEU A 9 -0.09 -8.13 10.63
N LEU A 10 -1.17 -7.54 11.15
CA LEU A 10 -1.29 -7.24 12.57
C LEU A 10 -1.39 -8.52 13.41
N ALA A 11 -2.15 -9.51 12.95
CA ALA A 11 -2.26 -10.82 13.59
C ALA A 11 -0.91 -11.56 13.60
N SER A 12 -0.18 -11.59 12.49
CA SER A 12 1.11 -12.30 12.41
C SER A 12 2.20 -11.65 13.27
N ILE A 13 2.17 -10.33 13.44
CA ILE A 13 3.15 -9.61 14.28
C ILE A 13 2.77 -9.68 15.79
N LEU A 14 1.48 -9.67 16.13
CA LEU A 14 1.00 -9.89 17.52
C LEU A 14 1.33 -11.29 18.06
N ILE A 15 1.45 -12.28 17.16
CA ILE A 15 1.82 -13.67 17.52
C ILE A 15 3.34 -13.80 17.80
N SER A 16 4.16 -12.80 17.45
CA SER A 16 5.60 -12.86 17.71
C SER A 16 5.91 -12.84 19.22
N PRO A 17 6.61 -13.87 19.76
CA PRO A 17 6.80 -14.08 21.20
C PRO A 17 7.65 -12.99 21.91
N SER A 18 8.29 -12.09 21.17
CA SER A 18 9.06 -10.97 21.74
C SER A 18 8.22 -9.87 22.41
N THR A 19 6.91 -9.83 22.16
CA THR A 19 6.00 -8.75 22.58
C THR A 19 5.57 -8.77 24.04
N ARG A 20 5.88 -9.84 24.81
CA ARG A 20 5.35 -10.05 26.17
C ARG A 20 6.28 -9.67 27.33
N SER A 21 7.48 -9.13 27.07
CA SER A 21 8.38 -8.76 28.17
C SER A 21 8.05 -7.36 28.77
N PRO A 22 8.13 -7.17 30.09
CA PRO A 22 7.81 -5.89 30.73
C PRO A 22 8.80 -4.77 30.37
N ALA A 23 10.04 -5.11 30.00
CA ALA A 23 11.02 -4.16 29.47
C ALA A 23 10.64 -3.62 28.08
N TYR A 24 10.04 -4.47 27.24
CA TYR A 24 9.52 -4.09 25.92
C TYR A 24 8.39 -3.04 26.04
N LEU A 25 7.45 -3.22 26.97
CA LEU A 25 6.37 -2.25 27.24
C LEU A 25 6.90 -0.87 27.65
N LYS A 26 7.90 -0.82 28.54
CA LYS A 26 8.49 0.44 29.02
C LYS A 26 9.26 1.19 27.91
N GLN A 27 9.94 0.45 27.03
CA GLN A 27 10.60 1.01 25.85
C GLN A 27 9.60 1.50 24.78
N ARG A 28 8.44 0.85 24.64
CA ARG A 28 7.37 1.25 23.71
C ARG A 28 6.58 2.47 24.17
N LEU A 29 6.40 2.68 25.48
CA LEU A 29 5.84 3.94 25.99
C LEU A 29 6.71 5.16 25.62
N ARG A 30 8.03 4.99 25.45
CA ARG A 30 8.91 6.03 24.92
C ARG A 30 8.67 6.34 23.43
N ILE A 31 8.27 5.35 22.65
CA ILE A 31 7.92 5.51 21.22
C ILE A 31 6.65 6.34 21.06
N LEU A 32 5.71 6.31 22.02
CA LEU A 32 4.55 7.23 22.01
C LEU A 32 4.96 8.72 22.03
N ARG A 33 6.20 9.01 22.44
CA ARG A 33 6.81 10.34 22.39
C ARG A 33 7.77 10.52 21.22
N ASP A 34 7.66 9.70 20.17
CA ASP A 34 8.33 9.96 18.90
C ASP A 34 7.61 11.08 18.16
N TRP A 35 8.41 12.01 17.62
CA TRP A 35 7.91 13.12 16.81
C TRP A 35 7.05 12.66 15.63
N ARG A 36 7.31 11.46 15.10
CA ARG A 36 6.56 10.84 14.00
C ARG A 36 5.10 10.58 14.37
N LEU A 37 4.85 10.07 15.57
CA LEU A 37 3.49 9.83 16.07
C LEU A 37 2.78 11.14 16.40
N ILE A 38 3.52 12.14 16.89
CA ILE A 38 2.99 13.48 17.13
C ILE A 38 2.54 14.11 15.80
N LEU A 39 3.38 14.09 14.77
CA LEU A 39 3.01 14.59 13.44
C LEU A 39 1.83 13.84 12.82
N LEU A 40 1.79 12.51 12.98
CA LEU A 40 0.65 11.72 12.51
C LEU A 40 -0.63 12.12 13.26
N GLY A 41 -0.56 12.32 14.57
CA GLY A 41 -1.68 12.83 15.37
C GLY A 41 -2.13 14.22 14.93
N LEU A 42 -1.18 15.14 14.69
CA LEU A 42 -1.47 16.49 14.19
C LEU A 42 -2.13 16.46 12.80
N LEU A 43 -1.66 15.60 11.90
CA LEU A 43 -2.27 15.42 10.57
C LEU A 43 -3.69 14.86 10.68
N TRP A 44 -3.95 13.92 11.59
CA TRP A 44 -5.30 13.42 11.82
C TRP A 44 -6.23 14.50 12.39
N LEU A 45 -5.72 15.34 13.30
CA LEU A 45 -6.47 16.49 13.82
C LEU A 45 -6.75 17.53 12.73
N ASP A 46 -5.81 17.77 11.82
CA ASP A 46 -6.03 18.63 10.66
C ASP A 46 -7.16 18.09 9.75
N PHE A 47 -7.20 16.77 9.51
CA PHE A 47 -8.32 16.15 8.80
C PHE A 47 -9.64 16.22 9.54
N LEU A 48 -9.64 16.14 10.87
CA LEU A 48 -10.83 16.34 11.68
C LEU A 48 -11.36 17.77 11.52
N LEU A 49 -10.47 18.77 11.65
CA LEU A 49 -10.83 20.19 11.53
C LEU A 49 -11.32 20.53 10.12
N THR A 50 -10.61 20.11 9.08
CA THR A 50 -11.04 20.36 7.69
C THR A 50 -12.37 19.67 7.36
N SER A 51 -12.66 18.52 7.98
CA SER A 51 -13.95 17.82 7.82
C SER A 51 -15.09 18.54 8.55
N THR A 52 -14.85 19.10 9.74
CA THR A 52 -15.88 19.86 10.47
C THR A 52 -16.19 21.21 9.83
N PHE A 53 -15.18 21.88 9.26
CA PHE A 53 -15.34 23.15 8.54
C PHE A 53 -15.64 23.00 7.04
N SER A 54 -15.94 21.79 6.57
CA SER A 54 -16.24 21.53 5.16
C SER A 54 -17.53 22.21 4.71
N MET A 55 -17.53 22.76 3.50
CA MET A 55 -18.74 23.29 2.85
C MET A 55 -19.77 22.20 2.53
N VAL A 56 -19.35 20.93 2.44
CA VAL A 56 -20.22 19.78 2.15
C VAL A 56 -19.99 18.67 3.20
N PRO A 57 -20.48 18.84 4.43
CA PRO A 57 -20.23 17.90 5.53
C PRO A 57 -20.70 16.47 5.23
N VAL A 58 -21.80 16.32 4.48
CA VAL A 58 -22.40 15.01 4.16
C VAL A 58 -21.44 14.09 3.39
N VAL A 59 -20.52 14.65 2.61
CA VAL A 59 -19.48 13.89 1.88
C VAL A 59 -18.18 13.82 2.69
N ALA A 60 -17.86 14.88 3.44
CA ALA A 60 -16.63 14.97 4.23
C ALA A 60 -16.58 13.92 5.36
N TRP A 61 -17.65 13.75 6.14
CA TRP A 61 -17.67 12.83 7.27
C TRP A 61 -17.44 11.37 6.89
N PRO A 62 -18.10 10.81 5.84
CA PRO A 62 -17.78 9.47 5.35
C PRO A 62 -16.30 9.32 4.95
N LYS A 63 -15.73 10.34 4.28
CA LYS A 63 -14.31 10.34 3.89
C LYS A 63 -13.37 10.41 5.09
N PHE A 64 -13.70 11.18 6.11
CA PHE A 64 -12.95 11.22 7.35
C PHE A 64 -12.91 9.85 8.04
N LEU A 65 -14.02 9.11 8.03
CA LEU A 65 -14.07 7.75 8.57
C LEU A 65 -13.21 6.76 7.76
N GLU A 66 -13.23 6.86 6.42
CA GLU A 66 -12.34 6.07 5.55
C GLU A 66 -10.86 6.35 5.86
N VAL A 67 -10.48 7.62 5.93
CA VAL A 67 -9.11 8.04 6.24
C VAL A 67 -8.69 7.59 7.65
N SER A 68 -9.58 7.71 8.63
CA SER A 68 -9.31 7.28 10.01
C SER A 68 -8.97 5.79 10.11
N LYS A 69 -9.59 4.93 9.30
CA LYS A 69 -9.23 3.49 9.24
C LYS A 69 -7.79 3.28 8.75
N VAL A 70 -7.36 4.04 7.75
CA VAL A 70 -5.97 4.00 7.24
C VAL A 70 -4.99 4.48 8.32
N PHE A 71 -5.33 5.52 9.07
CA PHE A 71 -4.51 6.03 10.17
C PHE A 71 -4.29 4.99 11.28
N ILE A 72 -5.32 4.22 11.63
CA ILE A 72 -5.20 3.13 12.60
C ILE A 72 -4.18 2.10 12.09
N GLY A 73 -4.27 1.71 10.82
CA GLY A 73 -3.28 0.83 10.19
C GLY A 73 -1.86 1.39 10.28
N LEU A 74 -1.67 2.68 9.95
CA LEU A 74 -0.37 3.36 10.02
C LEU A 74 0.19 3.42 11.45
N LEU A 75 -0.65 3.74 12.44
CA LEU A 75 -0.27 3.73 13.85
C LEU A 75 0.27 2.37 14.27
N PHE A 76 -0.44 1.30 13.91
CA PHE A 76 0.06 -0.04 14.20
C PHE A 76 1.37 -0.34 13.46
N THR A 77 1.51 0.02 12.18
CA THR A 77 2.79 -0.21 11.48
C THR A 77 3.96 0.47 12.19
N LEU A 78 3.80 1.71 12.66
CA LEU A 78 4.84 2.43 13.40
C LEU A 78 5.16 1.80 14.76
N LEU A 79 4.17 1.22 15.44
CA LEU A 79 4.35 0.61 16.76
C LEU A 79 4.92 -0.82 16.68
N LEU A 80 4.58 -1.56 15.63
CA LEU A 80 4.88 -3.00 15.51
C LEU A 80 6.14 -3.28 14.67
N ILE A 81 6.46 -2.43 13.70
CA ILE A 81 7.61 -2.61 12.81
C ILE A 81 8.85 -1.95 13.42
N ASP A 82 9.70 -2.76 14.03
CA ASP A 82 10.90 -2.32 14.74
C ASP A 82 12.21 -2.93 14.21
N THR A 83 12.12 -3.96 13.36
CA THR A 83 13.27 -4.63 12.76
C THR A 83 13.26 -4.53 11.24
N ARG A 84 14.45 -4.63 10.63
CA ARG A 84 14.62 -4.66 9.17
C ARG A 84 13.83 -5.79 8.52
N GLU A 85 13.77 -6.95 9.17
CA GLU A 85 13.04 -8.13 8.67
C GLU A 85 11.53 -7.88 8.63
N LYS A 86 10.95 -7.34 9.71
CA LYS A 86 9.52 -6.99 9.74
C LYS A 86 9.17 -5.94 8.69
N LEU A 87 10.03 -4.94 8.51
CA LEU A 87 9.86 -3.93 7.47
C LEU A 87 9.90 -4.58 6.07
N PHE A 88 10.84 -5.49 5.84
CA PHE A 88 10.92 -6.21 4.57
C PHE A 88 9.66 -7.04 4.31
N TYR A 89 9.15 -7.78 5.30
CA TYR A 89 7.90 -8.53 5.13
C TYR A 89 6.71 -7.62 4.83
N LEU A 90 6.59 -6.48 5.52
CA LEU A 90 5.57 -5.48 5.23
C LEU A 90 5.66 -5.00 3.77
N LEU A 91 6.87 -4.65 3.30
CA LEU A 91 7.09 -4.20 1.92
C LEU A 91 6.69 -5.28 0.90
N VAL A 92 7.09 -6.53 1.12
CA VAL A 92 6.74 -7.66 0.25
C VAL A 92 5.23 -7.89 0.23
N THR A 93 4.58 -7.84 1.40
CA THR A 93 3.12 -7.98 1.49
C THR A 93 2.39 -6.87 0.73
N ILE A 94 2.81 -5.61 0.87
CA ILE A 94 2.24 -4.49 0.11
C ILE A 94 2.45 -4.71 -1.39
N ALA A 95 3.67 -5.06 -1.80
CA ALA A 95 4.03 -5.23 -3.20
C ALA A 95 3.20 -6.35 -3.87
N LEU A 96 3.05 -7.49 -3.18
CA LEU A 96 2.21 -8.60 -3.62
C LEU A 96 0.74 -8.24 -3.69
N SER A 97 0.24 -7.53 -2.67
CA SER A 97 -1.17 -7.13 -2.61
C SER A 97 -1.56 -6.26 -3.79
N ILE A 98 -0.69 -5.30 -4.14
CA ILE A 98 -0.89 -4.45 -5.31
C ILE A 98 -0.69 -5.26 -6.59
N ALA A 99 0.34 -6.11 -6.66
CA ALA A 99 0.62 -6.91 -7.85
C ALA A 99 -0.56 -7.84 -8.23
N LEU A 100 -1.30 -8.35 -7.25
CA LEU A 100 -2.53 -9.12 -7.50
C LEU A 100 -3.62 -8.31 -8.21
N LEU A 101 -3.71 -7.00 -7.94
CA LEU A 101 -4.63 -6.10 -8.64
C LEU A 101 -4.14 -5.78 -10.05
N THR A 102 -2.82 -5.66 -10.25
CA THR A 102 -2.24 -5.30 -11.55
C THR A 102 -2.19 -6.50 -12.50
N LEU A 103 -2.13 -7.72 -11.96
CA LEU A 103 -2.12 -8.99 -12.68
C LEU A 103 -3.34 -9.15 -13.58
N THR A 104 -4.55 -8.92 -13.07
CA THR A 104 -5.78 -9.08 -13.85
C THR A 104 -5.83 -8.10 -15.01
N GLY A 105 -5.43 -6.84 -14.76
CA GLY A 105 -5.33 -5.81 -15.79
C GLY A 105 -4.28 -6.13 -16.85
N GLY A 106 -3.09 -6.57 -16.44
CA GLY A 106 -1.98 -6.90 -17.35
C GLY A 106 -2.26 -8.13 -18.20
N ILE A 107 -2.80 -9.20 -17.61
CA ILE A 107 -3.18 -10.42 -18.34
C ILE A 107 -4.27 -10.08 -19.37
N TRP A 108 -5.29 -9.35 -18.96
CA TRP A 108 -6.37 -8.96 -19.87
C TRP A 108 -5.86 -8.06 -21.01
N ALA A 109 -4.96 -7.12 -20.73
CA ALA A 109 -4.33 -6.28 -21.75
C ALA A 109 -3.54 -7.08 -22.79
N LEU A 110 -2.81 -8.11 -22.36
CA LEU A 110 -2.10 -9.03 -23.26
C LEU A 110 -3.06 -9.84 -24.13
N LEU A 111 -4.15 -10.36 -23.54
CA LEU A 111 -5.11 -11.19 -24.24
C LEU A 111 -5.95 -10.41 -25.27
N THR A 112 -6.28 -9.16 -24.96
CA THR A 112 -7.18 -8.32 -25.79
C THR A 112 -6.43 -7.38 -26.72
N GLY A 113 -5.10 -7.40 -26.72
CA GLY A 113 -4.27 -6.56 -27.59
C GLY A 113 -4.36 -5.07 -27.27
N SER A 114 -4.62 -4.70 -26.01
CA SER A 114 -4.69 -3.29 -25.54
C SER A 114 -5.74 -2.41 -26.22
N LEU A 115 -6.75 -3.01 -26.87
CA LEU A 115 -7.81 -2.29 -27.59
C LEU A 115 -8.72 -1.48 -26.66
N ASN A 116 -8.83 -1.88 -25.39
CA ASN A 116 -9.68 -1.27 -24.40
C ASN A 116 -8.86 -0.84 -23.17
N ARG A 117 -9.35 0.16 -22.44
CA ARG A 117 -8.66 0.71 -21.27
C ARG A 117 -8.76 -0.24 -20.08
N VAL A 118 -7.64 -0.41 -19.38
CA VAL A 118 -7.62 -1.11 -18.09
C VAL A 118 -8.01 -0.14 -16.97
N TYR A 119 -8.98 -0.56 -16.16
CA TYR A 119 -9.44 0.14 -14.97
C TYR A 119 -9.11 -0.67 -13.72
N GLY A 120 -9.03 -0.02 -12.57
CA GLY A 120 -8.92 -0.73 -11.31
C GLY A 120 -10.23 -1.38 -10.88
N PRO A 121 -10.22 -2.16 -9.79
CA PRO A 121 -11.39 -2.90 -9.34
C PRO A 121 -12.59 -1.99 -9.05
N PRO A 122 -13.83 -2.42 -9.37
CA PRO A 122 -15.04 -1.68 -9.02
C PRO A 122 -15.17 -1.56 -7.50
N HIS A 123 -15.77 -0.46 -7.04
CA HIS A 123 -15.91 -0.12 -5.61
C HIS A 123 -14.59 0.00 -4.85
N SER A 124 -13.48 0.29 -5.55
CA SER A 124 -12.19 0.59 -4.93
C SER A 124 -11.79 2.06 -5.14
N HIS A 125 -10.91 2.58 -4.28
CA HIS A 125 -10.31 3.91 -4.45
C HIS A 125 -9.49 4.05 -5.74
N PHE A 126 -9.13 2.93 -6.36
CA PHE A 126 -8.30 2.85 -7.56
C PHE A 126 -9.11 2.50 -8.80
N HIS A 127 -10.44 2.60 -8.76
CA HIS A 127 -11.29 2.25 -9.90
C HIS A 127 -10.95 3.08 -11.15
N ASP A 128 -10.66 4.37 -10.98
CA ASP A 128 -10.26 5.24 -12.07
C ASP A 128 -8.90 4.82 -12.67
N ASN A 129 -8.78 4.95 -13.99
CA ASN A 129 -7.56 4.55 -14.69
C ASN A 129 -6.33 5.36 -14.26
N ASN A 130 -6.50 6.63 -13.86
CA ASN A 130 -5.36 7.43 -13.40
C ASN A 130 -4.81 6.91 -12.08
N HIS A 131 -5.69 6.69 -11.10
CA HIS A 131 -5.30 6.15 -9.79
C HIS A 131 -4.71 4.75 -9.91
N PHE A 132 -5.30 3.90 -10.77
CA PHE A 132 -4.79 2.57 -11.04
C PHE A 132 -3.38 2.58 -11.66
N ALA A 133 -3.14 3.46 -12.65
CA ALA A 133 -1.85 3.54 -13.31
C ALA A 133 -0.74 4.00 -12.36
N VAL A 134 -1.03 5.01 -11.53
CA VAL A 134 -0.09 5.50 -10.52
C VAL A 134 0.20 4.41 -9.48
N LEU A 135 -0.84 3.73 -8.98
CA LEU A 135 -0.68 2.61 -8.05
C LEU A 135 0.23 1.53 -8.64
N THR A 136 0.02 1.19 -9.92
CA THR A 136 0.80 0.18 -10.64
C THR A 136 2.25 0.62 -10.82
N ALA A 137 2.49 1.87 -11.22
CA ALA A 137 3.83 2.42 -11.39
C ALA A 137 4.61 2.46 -10.06
N MET A 138 3.97 2.87 -8.96
CA MET A 138 4.57 2.86 -7.62
C MET A 138 4.89 1.46 -7.11
N ASN A 139 4.22 0.42 -7.63
CA ASN A 139 4.46 -0.96 -7.23
C ASN A 139 5.74 -1.56 -7.85
N ILE A 140 6.13 -1.09 -9.04
CA ILE A 140 7.32 -1.58 -9.75
C ILE A 140 8.60 -1.48 -8.89
N PRO A 141 8.94 -0.33 -8.28
CA PRO A 141 10.15 -0.23 -7.45
C PRO A 141 10.07 -1.09 -6.18
N LEU A 142 8.87 -1.32 -5.62
CA LEU A 142 8.68 -2.21 -4.47
C LEU A 142 8.98 -3.67 -4.84
N LEU A 143 8.46 -4.13 -5.98
CA LEU A 143 8.75 -5.46 -6.52
C LEU A 143 10.24 -5.60 -6.87
N PHE A 144 10.86 -4.55 -7.42
CA PHE A 144 12.29 -4.56 -7.72
C PHE A 144 13.15 -4.65 -6.46
N LEU A 145 12.76 -3.97 -5.38
CA LEU A 145 13.43 -4.09 -4.09
C LEU A 145 13.35 -5.53 -3.54
N TRP A 146 12.19 -6.18 -3.69
CA TRP A 146 12.05 -7.60 -3.34
C TRP A 146 12.92 -8.49 -4.21
N LEU A 147 12.96 -8.25 -5.53
CA LEU A 147 13.79 -8.99 -6.48
C LEU A 147 15.27 -8.98 -6.09
N ARG A 148 15.78 -7.83 -5.63
CA ARG A 148 17.17 -7.66 -5.19
C ARG A 148 17.54 -8.48 -3.95
N GLN A 149 16.57 -8.80 -3.10
CA GLN A 149 16.79 -9.54 -1.85
C GLN A 149 16.52 -11.05 -2.01
N CYS A 150 15.94 -11.49 -3.13
CA CYS A 150 15.70 -12.90 -3.40
C CYS A 150 16.89 -13.60 -4.07
N GLY A 151 17.36 -14.69 -3.46
CA GLY A 151 18.35 -15.58 -4.05
C GLY A 151 17.76 -16.65 -4.98
N ASP A 152 16.53 -17.09 -4.70
CA ASP A 152 15.88 -18.18 -5.43
C ASP A 152 15.50 -17.78 -6.87
N ARG A 153 15.93 -18.59 -7.84
CA ARG A 153 15.70 -18.33 -9.27
C ARG A 153 14.21 -18.30 -9.64
N TRP A 154 13.39 -19.18 -9.08
CA TRP A 154 11.96 -19.28 -9.39
C TRP A 154 11.21 -18.08 -8.83
N ILE A 155 11.52 -17.67 -7.60
CA ILE A 155 10.93 -16.48 -7.00
C ILE A 155 11.31 -15.24 -7.80
N ARG A 156 12.57 -15.14 -8.26
CA ARG A 156 13.00 -14.02 -9.12
C ARG A 156 12.24 -13.97 -10.45
N LEU A 157 12.06 -15.12 -11.10
CA LEU A 157 11.26 -15.21 -12.33
C LEU A 157 9.81 -14.78 -12.09
N PHE A 158 9.21 -15.23 -10.99
CA PHE A 158 7.88 -14.82 -10.57
C PHE A 158 7.78 -13.30 -10.38
N ILE A 159 8.72 -12.69 -9.65
CA ILE A 159 8.72 -11.24 -9.42
C ILE A 159 8.92 -10.47 -10.73
N LEU A 160 9.81 -10.94 -11.62
CA LEU A 160 10.00 -10.34 -12.95
C LEU A 160 8.71 -10.39 -13.78
N ALA A 161 7.96 -11.51 -13.73
CA ALA A 161 6.66 -11.60 -14.39
C ALA A 161 5.65 -10.60 -13.81
N LEU A 162 5.62 -10.41 -12.48
CA LEU A 162 4.76 -9.39 -11.84
C LEU A 162 5.13 -7.97 -12.28
N ILE A 163 6.42 -7.66 -12.40
CA ILE A 163 6.90 -6.35 -12.88
C ILE A 163 6.46 -6.14 -14.33
N ALA A 164 6.70 -7.12 -15.21
CA ALA A 164 6.33 -7.03 -16.62
C ALA A 164 4.82 -6.82 -16.79
N LEU A 165 4.00 -7.60 -16.08
CA LEU A 165 2.53 -7.45 -16.11
C LEU A 165 2.08 -6.11 -15.56
N SER A 166 2.75 -5.59 -14.52
CA SER A 166 2.48 -4.24 -14.00
C SER A 166 2.79 -3.16 -15.04
N VAL A 167 3.92 -3.24 -15.75
CA VAL A 167 4.25 -2.30 -16.83
C VAL A 167 3.18 -2.34 -17.94
N VAL A 168 2.82 -3.53 -18.41
CA VAL A 168 1.79 -3.69 -19.46
C VAL A 168 0.44 -3.12 -19.01
N SER A 169 0.04 -3.43 -17.77
CA SER A 169 -1.21 -2.94 -17.16
C SER A 169 -1.24 -1.41 -17.06
N ALA A 170 -0.14 -0.80 -16.62
CA ALA A 170 0.00 0.66 -16.53
C ALA A 170 -0.02 1.34 -17.92
N LEU A 171 0.65 0.78 -18.93
CA LEU A 171 0.59 1.30 -20.31
C LEU A 171 -0.84 1.25 -20.87
N THR A 172 -1.53 0.15 -20.64
CA THR A 172 -2.88 -0.10 -21.17
C THR A 172 -3.99 0.63 -20.39
N SER A 173 -3.65 1.28 -19.27
CA SER A 173 -4.58 2.16 -18.56
C SER A 173 -4.87 3.47 -19.32
N TRP A 174 -4.04 3.82 -20.32
CA TRP A 174 -4.09 5.10 -21.03
C TRP A 174 -4.05 6.33 -20.12
N SER A 175 -3.35 6.23 -18.98
CA SER A 175 -3.15 7.33 -18.03
C SER A 175 -1.91 8.15 -18.35
N ARG A 176 -2.08 9.47 -18.50
CA ARG A 176 -0.95 10.41 -18.73
C ARG A 176 0.01 10.42 -17.54
N GLY A 177 -0.53 10.46 -16.32
CA GLY A 177 0.28 10.44 -15.10
C GLY A 177 1.02 9.11 -14.92
N GLY A 178 0.38 8.00 -15.30
CA GLY A 178 1.02 6.69 -15.29
C GLY A 178 2.19 6.59 -16.28
N LEU A 179 2.03 7.12 -17.50
CA LEU A 179 3.09 7.13 -18.51
C LEU A 179 4.32 7.94 -18.06
N ILE A 180 4.10 9.11 -17.46
CA ILE A 180 5.19 9.94 -16.93
C ILE A 180 5.88 9.25 -15.75
N ALA A 181 5.11 8.60 -14.87
CA ALA A 181 5.69 7.84 -13.77
C ALA A 181 6.57 6.69 -14.30
N LEU A 182 6.08 5.93 -15.28
CA LEU A 182 6.84 4.83 -15.88
C LEU A 182 8.12 5.27 -16.59
N SER A 183 8.18 6.47 -17.17
CA SER A 183 9.40 6.92 -17.87
C SER A 183 10.54 7.27 -16.91
N VAL A 184 10.23 7.54 -15.64
CA VAL A 184 11.22 7.88 -14.60
C VAL A 184 11.54 6.67 -13.70
N THR A 185 10.63 5.69 -13.63
CA THR A 185 10.71 4.49 -12.76
C THR A 185 11.65 3.44 -13.33
#